data_AF-A0A4Z0NG53-F1
#
_entry.id   AF-A0A4Z0NG53-F1
#
_cell.length_a   1.000
_cell.length_b   1.000
_cell.length_c   1.000
_cell.angle_alpha   90.00
_cell.angle_beta   90.00
_cell.angle_gamma   90.00
#
_symmetry.space_group_name_H-M   'P 1'
#
loop_
_entity.id
_entity.type
_entity.pdbx_description
1 polymer ?
#
loop_
_entity_poly.entity_id
_entity_poly.type
_entity_poly.pdbx_seq_one_letter_code
_entity_poly.pdbx_strand_id
1 'polypeptide(L)'
;MCRRPFVGPVALIRCDSSCQTRALVAQFWTHRLRRQVVIGANAGCRAGFIHFGARSASVPDLIAFLLERARRSAPMTSSRKATGAPRAGR
;
A
#
# COMPACT_ATOMS: atom_id res chain seq x y z
N MET A 1 10.89 -4.05 10.91
CA MET A 1 11.16 -2.58 10.92
C MET A 1 10.31 -1.92 9.83
N CYS A 2 9.65 -0.78 10.09
CA CYS A 2 8.88 -0.06 9.06
C CYS A 2 9.58 1.25 8.66
N ARG A 3 9.75 1.49 7.36
CA ARG A 3 10.36 2.72 6.81
C ARG A 3 9.37 3.45 5.90
N ARG A 4 9.39 4.79 5.93
CA ARG A 4 8.48 5.64 5.16
C ARG A 4 9.22 6.48 4.12
N PRO A 5 9.26 6.05 2.84
CA PRO A 5 9.48 6.97 1.73
C PRO A 5 8.21 7.74 1.38
N PHE A 6 8.32 9.07 1.23
CA PHE A 6 7.27 9.89 0.62
C PHE A 6 7.55 10.04 -0.87
N VAL A 7 6.53 9.83 -1.70
CA VAL A 7 6.61 10.06 -3.15
C VAL A 7 5.38 10.88 -3.57
N GLY A 8 5.51 12.20 -3.50
CA GLY A 8 4.45 13.14 -3.89
C GLY A 8 3.13 12.92 -3.14
N PRO A 9 1.99 12.72 -3.82
CA PRO A 9 0.68 12.56 -3.19
C PRO A 9 0.47 11.18 -2.52
N VAL A 10 1.49 10.32 -2.53
CA VAL A 10 1.42 8.96 -1.99
C VAL A 10 2.48 8.76 -0.91
N ALA A 11 2.03 8.32 0.27
CA ALA A 11 2.87 7.90 1.37
C ALA A 11 2.98 6.37 1.36
N LEU A 12 4.15 5.83 1.01
CA LEU A 12 4.40 4.40 1.07
C LEU A 12 5.08 4.06 2.39
N ILE A 13 4.49 3.14 3.15
CA ILE A 13 5.05 2.64 4.41
C ILE A 13 5.41 1.18 4.17
N ARG A 14 6.71 0.91 4.05
CA ARG A 14 7.23 -0.44 3.86
C ARG A 14 7.47 -1.07 5.22
N CYS A 15 6.89 -2.23 5.43
CA CYS A 15 7.10 -3.07 6.60
C CYS A 15 7.58 -4.45 6.15
N ASP A 16 8.37 -5.06 7.01
CA ASP A 16 8.81 -6.45 6.87
C ASP A 16 8.44 -7.14 8.19
N SER A 17 7.33 -7.87 8.16
CA SER A 17 6.76 -8.58 9.30
C SER A 17 5.96 -9.77 8.79
N SER A 18 6.01 -10.90 9.51
CA SER A 18 5.20 -12.08 9.21
C SER A 18 3.70 -11.87 9.44
N CYS A 19 3.30 -10.83 10.19
CA CYS A 19 1.90 -10.54 10.52
C CYS A 19 1.20 -9.69 9.43
N GLN A 20 -0.14 -9.80 9.32
CA GLN A 20 -0.96 -9.03 8.37
C GLN A 20 -1.16 -7.54 8.76
N THR A 21 -0.10 -6.85 9.15
CA THR A 21 -0.10 -5.48 9.74
C THR A 21 -0.50 -4.36 8.79
N ARG A 22 -0.56 -4.63 7.48
CA ARG A 22 -0.76 -3.63 6.40
C ARG A 22 -1.97 -2.72 6.59
N ALA A 23 -3.11 -3.31 6.96
CA ALA A 23 -4.36 -2.58 7.13
C ALA A 23 -4.30 -1.65 8.35
N LEU A 24 -3.73 -2.13 9.46
CA LEU A 24 -3.53 -1.35 10.68
C LEU A 24 -2.54 -0.21 10.46
N VAL A 25 -1.44 -0.47 9.75
CA VAL A 25 -0.47 0.56 9.37
C VAL A 25 -1.16 1.63 8.51
N ALA A 26 -1.86 1.24 7.45
CA ALA A 26 -2.56 2.21 6.60
C ALA A 26 -3.58 3.05 7.41
N GLN A 27 -4.35 2.42 8.29
CA GLN A 27 -5.36 3.08 9.13
C GLN A 27 -4.73 4.09 10.10
N PHE A 28 -3.70 3.69 10.84
CA PHE A 28 -3.02 4.52 11.84
C PHE A 28 -2.45 5.81 11.23
N TRP A 29 -2.00 5.74 9.98
CA TRP A 29 -1.40 6.86 9.27
C TRP A 29 -2.40 7.69 8.46
N THR A 30 -3.59 7.16 8.14
CA THR A 30 -4.62 7.87 7.34
C THR A 30 -5.00 9.21 7.97
N HIS A 31 -5.22 9.24 9.29
CA HIS A 31 -5.59 10.47 9.99
C HIS A 31 -4.43 11.47 10.15
N ARG A 32 -3.19 10.98 10.10
CA ARG A 32 -1.97 11.79 10.22
C ARG A 32 -1.52 12.37 8.89
N LEU A 33 -1.86 11.69 7.78
CA LEU A 33 -1.46 12.05 6.42
C LEU A 33 -2.68 12.37 5.56
N ARG A 34 -3.55 13.27 6.05
CA ARG A 34 -4.87 13.53 5.45
C ARG A 34 -4.85 14.01 4.00
N ARG A 35 -3.72 14.57 3.55
CA ARG A 35 -3.54 15.07 2.18
C ARG A 35 -2.97 14.02 1.22
N GLN A 36 -2.66 12.81 1.71
CA GLN A 36 -1.93 11.79 0.97
C GLN A 36 -2.67 10.46 0.99
N VAL A 37 -2.50 9.70 -0.09
CA VAL A 37 -2.90 8.29 -0.12
C VAL A 37 -1.85 7.49 0.63
N VAL A 38 -2.26 6.80 1.69
CA VAL A 38 -1.38 5.97 2.51
C VAL A 38 -1.42 4.54 2.01
N ILE A 39 -0.26 3.99 1.68
CA ILE A 39 -0.09 2.58 1.27
C ILE A 39 0.78 1.88 2.32
N GLY A 40 0.19 0.94 3.05
CA GLY A 40 0.93 0.02 3.91
C GLY A 40 1.33 -1.22 3.11
N ALA A 41 2.61 -1.37 2.78
CA ALA A 41 3.16 -2.51 2.05
C ALA A 41 3.95 -3.43 3.00
N ASN A 42 3.57 -4.69 3.09
CA ASN A 42 4.25 -5.72 3.86
C ASN A 42 4.79 -6.83 2.95
N ALA A 43 6.11 -7.03 3.00
CA ALA A 43 6.82 -8.06 2.23
C ALA A 43 7.16 -9.32 3.05
N GLY A 44 6.91 -9.31 4.37
CA GLY A 44 7.28 -10.41 5.27
C GLY A 44 6.20 -11.47 5.46
N CYS A 45 4.96 -11.21 5.03
CA CYS A 45 3.81 -12.09 5.30
C CYS A 45 3.82 -13.37 4.47
N ARG A 46 4.33 -13.32 3.23
CA ARG A 46 4.46 -14.47 2.34
C ARG A 46 5.64 -14.24 1.41
N ALA A 47 6.57 -15.20 1.38
CA ALA A 47 7.73 -15.13 0.49
C ALA A 47 7.28 -14.97 -0.97
N GLY A 48 7.93 -14.07 -1.71
CA GLY A 48 7.63 -13.76 -3.11
C GLY A 48 6.49 -12.76 -3.34
N PHE A 49 5.72 -12.39 -2.30
CA PHE A 49 4.59 -11.48 -2.43
C PHE A 49 4.76 -10.22 -1.60
N ILE A 50 4.48 -9.07 -2.20
CA ILE A 50 4.25 -7.83 -1.48
C ILE A 50 2.75 -7.68 -1.35
N HIS A 51 2.32 -7.82 -0.13
CA HIS A 51 0.95 -7.59 0.27
C HIS A 51 0.83 -6.10 0.59
N PHE A 52 -0.16 -5.38 0.06
CA PHE A 52 -0.40 -3.98 0.42
C PHE A 52 -1.86 -3.65 0.69
N GLY A 53 -2.10 -2.57 1.42
CA GLY A 53 -3.41 -1.98 1.65
C GLY A 53 -3.30 -0.47 1.53
N ALA A 54 -4.25 0.14 0.84
CA ALA A 54 -4.30 1.59 0.64
C ALA A 54 -5.49 2.19 1.39
N ARG A 55 -5.30 3.40 1.91
CA ARG A 55 -6.35 4.23 2.53
C ARG A 55 -6.11 5.69 2.17
N SER A 56 -7.18 6.47 2.10
CA SER A 56 -7.11 7.91 1.91
C SER A 56 -8.24 8.60 2.67
N ALA A 57 -7.96 9.77 3.21
CA ALA A 57 -8.98 10.64 3.80
C ALA A 57 -9.54 11.66 2.79
N SER A 58 -8.85 11.88 1.67
CA SER A 58 -9.17 12.95 0.70
C SER A 58 -9.49 12.44 -0.70
N VAL A 59 -9.31 11.15 -0.98
CA VAL A 59 -9.59 10.55 -2.29
C VAL A 59 -10.84 9.67 -2.16
N PRO A 60 -11.99 10.09 -2.72
CA PRO A 60 -13.25 9.37 -2.60
C PRO A 60 -13.26 8.05 -3.37
N ASP A 61 -12.67 8.01 -4.57
CA ASP A 61 -12.46 6.77 -5.33
C ASP A 61 -10.98 6.36 -5.34
N LEU A 62 -10.62 5.59 -4.32
CA LEU A 62 -9.26 5.08 -4.16
C LEU A 62 -8.90 4.01 -5.21
N ILE A 63 -9.88 3.27 -5.71
CA ILE A 63 -9.62 2.20 -6.68
C ILE A 63 -9.31 2.80 -8.04
N ALA A 64 -10.13 3.75 -8.52
CA ALA A 64 -9.85 4.47 -9.76
C ALA A 64 -8.49 5.20 -9.70
N PHE A 65 -8.18 5.85 -8.58
CA PHE A 65 -6.88 6.51 -8.37
C PHE A 65 -5.70 5.54 -8.48
N LEU A 66 -5.81 4.35 -7.89
CA LEU A 66 -4.76 3.34 -7.97
C LEU A 66 -4.66 2.72 -9.36
N LEU A 67 -5.79 2.45 -10.03
CA LEU A 67 -5.80 1.91 -11.39
C LEU A 67 -5.14 2.85 -12.39
N GLU A 68 -5.40 4.15 -12.29
CA GLU A 68 -4.78 5.15 -13.17
C GLU A 68 -3.25 5.18 -13.02
N ARG A 69 -2.74 4.96 -11.81
CA ARG A 69 -1.28 4.85 -11.56
C ARG A 69 -0.73 3.47 -11.89
N ALA A 70 -1.52 2.42 -11.68
CA ALA A 70 -1.15 1.04 -11.93
C ALA A 70 -0.99 0.77 -13.43
N ARG A 71 -1.66 1.50 -14.33
CA ARG A 71 -1.41 1.40 -15.78
C ARG A 71 0.05 1.59 -16.20
N ARG A 72 0.90 2.19 -15.36
CA ARG A 72 2.37 2.28 -15.58
C ARG A 72 3.18 1.16 -14.93
N SER A 73 2.57 0.24 -14.19
CA SER A 73 3.26 -0.75 -13.36
C SER A 73 2.60 -2.15 -13.43
N ALA A 74 3.34 -3.19 -13.06
CA ALA A 74 2.97 -4.61 -13.18
C ALA A 74 1.55 -4.96 -12.66
N PRO A 75 0.92 -6.06 -13.14
CA PRO A 75 -0.46 -6.40 -12.81
C PRO A 75 -0.70 -6.52 -11.30
N MET A 76 -1.66 -5.75 -10.79
CA MET A 76 -2.10 -5.77 -9.38
C MET A 76 -3.44 -6.51 -9.26
N THR A 77 -3.54 -7.46 -8.34
CA THR A 77 -4.81 -8.13 -8.01
C THR A 77 -5.49 -7.41 -6.85
N SER A 78 -6.49 -6.56 -7.16
CA SER A 78 -7.24 -5.78 -6.17
C SER A 78 -8.46 -6.54 -5.65
N SER A 79 -8.52 -6.80 -4.36
CA SER A 79 -9.75 -7.20 -3.67
C SER A 79 -10.07 -6.19 -2.57
N ARG A 80 -11.36 -5.99 -2.28
CA ARG A 80 -11.92 -4.95 -1.38
C ARG A 80 -11.31 -4.95 0.05
N LYS A 81 -10.52 -5.97 0.40
CA LYS A 81 -9.80 -6.11 1.68
C LYS A 81 -8.27 -6.36 1.57
N ALA A 82 -7.70 -6.65 0.40
CA ALA A 82 -6.25 -6.89 0.24
C ALA A 82 -5.81 -6.87 -1.23
N THR A 83 -4.65 -6.25 -1.50
CA THR A 83 -3.98 -6.27 -2.81
C THR A 83 -2.61 -6.95 -2.67
N GLY A 84 -2.21 -7.76 -3.65
CA GLY A 84 -0.90 -8.41 -3.69
C GLY A 84 -0.22 -8.17 -5.04
N ALA A 85 1.09 -7.93 -5.03
CA ALA A 85 1.91 -7.86 -6.23
C ALA A 85 3.15 -8.76 -6.05
N PRO A 86 3.65 -9.41 -7.12
CA PRO A 86 4.91 -10.14 -7.05
C PRO A 86 6.03 -9.17 -6.64
N ARG A 87 6.90 -9.63 -5.73
CA ARG A 87 8.09 -8.86 -5.37
C ARG A 87 9.01 -8.83 -6.59
N ALA A 88 9.23 -7.64 -7.17
CA ALA A 88 10.27 -7.48 -8.18
C ALA A 88 11.61 -7.97 -7.59
N GLY A 89 12.23 -8.92 -8.28
CA GLY A 89 13.52 -9.50 -7.92
C GLY A 89 14.59 -8.42 -7.77
N ARG A 90 15.52 -8.67 -6.86
CA ARG A 90 16.64 -7.78 -6.57
C ARG A 90 17.73 -7.93 -7.62
#